data_AF-A0A820GDW7-F1
#
_entry.id   AF-A0A820GDW7-F1
#
_cell.length_a   1.000
_cell.length_b   1.000
_cell.length_c   1.000
_cell.angle_alpha   90.00
_cell.angle_beta   90.00
_cell.angle_gamma   90.00
#
_symmetry.space_group_name_H-M   'P 1'
#
loop_
_entity.id
_entity.type
_entity.pdbx_description
1 polymer ?
#
loop_
_entity_poly.entity_id
_entity_poly.type
_entity_poly.pdbx_seq_one_letter_code
_entity_poly.pdbx_strand_id
1 'polypeptide(L)'
;MDKLVLDPWSALELGGSFTDDSDPDTELDQIYHSFQVAEALRKLYPDEEKYGWLHLTGLIHDLGKILTPAFDEPQWCNVGDTFPVGCMFERVGVFPEYFDYNPDLKHPVYSTKLGIYEPKCGLNNLIMSFSHDEYLYKVLTHEKNASQFTEKKLPIQSYYMIRYHSFFPWHKFEAYTCC
;
A
#
# COMPACT_ATOMS: atom_id res chain seq x y z
N MET A 1 -18.02 1.76 -2.53
CA MET A 1 -17.28 3.02 -2.25
C MET A 1 -18.30 4.11 -1.99
N ASP A 2 -18.96 4.02 -0.84
CA ASP A 2 -20.16 4.82 -0.57
C ASP A 2 -20.16 5.38 0.87
N LYS A 3 -19.03 5.23 1.58
CA LYS A 3 -18.87 5.63 2.98
C LYS A 3 -18.51 7.12 3.14
N LEU A 4 -17.70 7.66 2.23
CA LEU A 4 -17.17 9.01 2.30
C LEU A 4 -16.83 9.52 0.89
N VAL A 5 -17.09 10.80 0.63
CA VAL A 5 -16.71 11.49 -0.62
C VAL A 5 -15.83 12.67 -0.24
N LEU A 6 -14.57 12.63 -0.66
CA LEU A 6 -13.60 13.70 -0.51
C LEU A 6 -12.95 13.97 -1.87
N ASP A 7 -12.59 15.21 -2.13
CA ASP A 7 -11.59 15.49 -3.15
C ASP A 7 -10.18 15.12 -2.63
N PRO A 8 -9.17 15.00 -3.52
CA PRO A 8 -7.83 14.60 -3.12
C PRO A 8 -7.17 15.52 -2.09
N TRP A 9 -7.47 16.83 -2.10
CA TRP A 9 -6.89 17.76 -1.14
C TRP A 9 -7.46 17.54 0.25
N SER A 10 -8.78 17.40 0.38
CA SER A 10 -9.40 17.08 1.67
C SER A 10 -8.94 15.73 2.22
N ALA A 11 -8.64 14.76 1.35
CA ALA A 11 -8.04 13.49 1.79
C ALA A 11 -6.62 13.68 2.36
N LEU A 12 -5.79 14.54 1.74
CA LEU A 12 -4.47 14.91 2.26
C LEU A 12 -4.58 15.65 3.61
N GLU A 13 -5.50 16.61 3.73
CA GLU A 13 -5.74 17.35 4.98
C GLU A 13 -6.16 16.43 6.12
N LEU A 14 -6.96 15.40 5.84
CA LEU A 14 -7.31 14.39 6.83
C LEU A 14 -6.10 13.56 7.29
N GLY A 15 -5.10 13.38 6.42
CA GLY A 15 -3.80 12.82 6.80
C GLY A 15 -2.98 13.73 7.73
N GLY A 16 -3.33 15.01 7.83
CA GLY A 16 -2.74 15.97 8.79
C GLY A 16 -3.15 15.75 10.25
N SER A 17 -4.09 14.85 10.52
CA SER A 17 -4.50 14.48 11.89
C SER A 17 -4.08 13.06 12.28
N PHE A 18 -3.14 12.46 11.54
CA PHE A 18 -2.77 11.06 11.68
C PHE A 18 -1.26 10.87 11.58
N THR A 19 -0.71 10.16 12.57
CA THR A 19 0.68 9.70 12.64
C THR A 19 0.70 8.18 12.51
N ASP A 20 1.66 7.66 11.76
CA ASP A 20 1.80 6.24 11.48
C ASP A 20 2.65 5.56 12.57
N ASP A 21 2.02 4.72 13.40
CA ASP A 21 2.70 4.03 14.51
C ASP A 21 3.64 2.90 14.03
N SER A 22 3.57 2.53 12.75
CA SER A 22 4.42 1.50 12.16
C SER A 22 5.72 2.04 11.56
N ASP A 23 5.79 3.36 11.30
CA ASP A 23 6.97 4.00 10.71
C ASP A 23 8.00 4.32 11.81
N PRO A 24 9.19 3.67 11.81
CA PRO A 24 10.22 3.93 12.80
C PRO A 24 11.03 5.20 12.52
N ASP A 25 10.89 5.80 11.33
CA ASP A 25 11.77 6.84 10.82
C ASP A 25 11.16 8.25 10.97
N THR A 26 9.85 8.36 11.23
CA THR A 26 9.19 9.67 11.39
C THR A 26 8.01 9.66 12.35
N GLU A 27 7.84 10.76 13.07
CA GLU A 27 6.64 11.06 13.88
C GLU A 27 5.80 12.18 13.22
N LEU A 28 6.09 12.50 11.96
CA LEU A 28 5.37 13.55 11.23
C LEU A 28 3.97 13.10 10.84
N ASP A 29 3.04 14.05 10.77
CA ASP A 29 1.73 13.81 10.20
C ASP A 29 1.86 13.37 8.72
N GLN A 30 0.98 12.47 8.29
CA GLN A 30 1.07 11.86 6.96
C GLN A 30 0.98 12.86 5.80
N ILE A 31 0.36 14.02 6.01
CA ILE A 31 0.38 15.10 5.00
C ILE A 31 1.80 15.59 4.72
N TYR A 32 2.65 15.76 5.75
CA TYR A 32 4.02 16.22 5.57
C TYR A 32 4.87 15.14 4.89
N HIS A 33 4.68 13.88 5.27
CA HIS A 33 5.32 12.73 4.62
C HIS A 33 5.01 12.71 3.11
N SER A 34 3.73 12.84 2.75
CA SER A 34 3.27 12.88 1.37
C SER A 34 3.96 13.97 0.54
N PHE A 35 4.08 15.19 1.10
CA PHE A 35 4.79 16.29 0.44
C PHE A 35 6.30 16.05 0.35
N GLN A 36 6.93 15.45 1.37
CA GLN A 36 8.35 15.14 1.34
C GLN A 36 8.69 14.16 0.21
N VAL A 37 7.90 13.09 0.05
CA VAL A 37 8.08 12.11 -1.02
C VAL A 37 7.86 12.77 -2.39
N ALA A 38 6.78 13.53 -2.56
CA ALA A 38 6.48 14.23 -3.81
C ALA A 38 7.60 15.22 -4.20
N GLU A 39 8.08 16.04 -3.27
CA GLU A 39 9.15 17.01 -3.53
C GLU A 39 10.51 16.36 -3.75
N ALA A 40 10.80 15.23 -3.09
CA ALA A 40 12.01 14.46 -3.37
C ALA A 40 11.99 13.90 -4.80
N LEU A 41 10.87 13.31 -5.22
CA LEU A 41 10.70 12.82 -6.59
C LEU A 41 10.75 13.95 -7.62
N ARG A 42 10.16 15.12 -7.32
CA ARG A 42 10.24 16.30 -8.20
C ARG A 42 11.68 16.79 -8.38
N LYS A 43 12.49 16.79 -7.33
CA LYS A 43 13.91 17.17 -7.41
C LYS A 43 14.76 16.15 -8.18
N LEU A 44 14.49 14.86 -8.00
CA LEU A 44 15.23 13.78 -8.69
C LEU A 44 14.82 13.64 -10.16
N TYR A 45 13.55 13.91 -10.48
CA TYR A 45 12.96 13.77 -11.80
C TYR A 45 12.26 15.08 -12.23
N PRO A 46 13.00 16.16 -12.50
CA PRO A 46 12.43 17.51 -12.66
C PRO A 46 11.65 17.75 -13.97
N ASP A 47 11.73 16.85 -14.95
CA ASP A 47 10.95 16.94 -16.18
C ASP A 47 9.48 16.57 -15.90
N GLU A 48 8.65 17.58 -15.65
CA GLU A 48 7.24 17.42 -15.27
C GLU A 48 6.38 16.82 -16.37
N GLU A 49 6.69 17.07 -17.66
CA GLU A 49 5.95 16.45 -18.76
C GLU A 49 6.16 14.94 -18.79
N LYS A 50 7.37 14.48 -18.45
CA LYS A 50 7.73 13.07 -18.43
C LYS A 50 7.44 12.37 -17.11
N TYR A 51 7.60 13.05 -15.99
CA TYR A 51 7.59 12.47 -14.64
C TYR A 51 6.60 13.13 -13.67
N GLY A 52 5.79 14.09 -14.10
CA GLY A 52 4.78 14.71 -13.23
C GLY A 52 3.80 13.70 -12.63
N TRP A 53 3.52 12.61 -13.36
CA TRP A 53 2.75 11.48 -12.84
C TRP A 53 3.42 10.82 -11.64
N LEU A 54 4.76 10.71 -11.61
CA LEU A 54 5.52 10.09 -10.53
C LEU A 54 5.52 10.98 -9.29
N HIS A 55 5.60 12.31 -9.46
CA HIS A 55 5.48 13.26 -8.35
C HIS A 55 4.09 13.14 -7.71
N LEU A 56 3.05 13.06 -8.55
CA LEU A 56 1.68 12.83 -8.09
C LEU A 56 1.52 11.47 -7.41
N THR A 57 2.11 10.39 -7.95
CA THR A 57 2.14 9.08 -7.29
C THR A 57 2.72 9.20 -5.89
N GLY A 58 3.87 9.87 -5.73
CA GLY A 58 4.48 10.11 -4.43
C GLY A 58 3.61 10.94 -3.49
N LEU A 59 2.88 11.92 -4.01
CA LEU A 59 1.96 12.71 -3.19
C LEU A 59 0.78 11.89 -2.66
N ILE A 60 0.26 10.95 -3.45
CA ILE A 60 -1.00 10.26 -3.12
C ILE A 60 -0.82 8.87 -2.54
N HIS A 61 0.38 8.28 -2.58
CA HIS A 61 0.59 6.85 -2.29
C HIS A 61 0.00 6.39 -0.95
N ASP A 62 0.05 7.26 0.06
CA ASP A 62 -0.43 7.00 1.42
C ASP A 62 -1.86 7.49 1.69
N LEU A 63 -2.58 8.01 0.69
CA LEU A 63 -3.97 8.45 0.88
C LEU A 63 -4.91 7.32 1.31
N GLY A 64 -4.50 6.06 1.17
CA GLY A 64 -5.27 4.96 1.74
C GLY A 64 -5.28 4.94 3.28
N LYS A 65 -4.29 5.58 3.92
CA LYS A 65 -4.16 5.64 5.38
C LYS A 65 -5.30 6.43 6.04
N ILE A 66 -6.12 7.15 5.27
CA ILE A 66 -7.33 7.82 5.77
C ILE A 66 -8.30 6.87 6.49
N LEU A 67 -8.20 5.55 6.28
CA LEU A 67 -9.06 4.60 6.97
C LEU A 67 -9.04 4.75 8.50
N THR A 68 -7.87 5.01 9.08
CA THR A 68 -7.74 5.23 10.54
C THR A 68 -8.45 6.53 10.96
N PRO A 69 -8.07 7.74 10.50
CA PRO A 69 -8.70 8.98 10.95
C PRO A 69 -10.17 9.14 10.49
N ALA A 70 -10.58 8.53 9.37
CA ALA A 70 -11.94 8.67 8.85
C ALA A 70 -12.94 7.68 9.46
N PHE A 71 -12.50 6.47 9.79
CA PHE A 71 -13.39 5.36 10.17
C PHE A 71 -13.00 4.66 11.45
N ASP A 72 -11.99 5.16 12.18
CA ASP A 72 -11.50 4.57 13.43
C ASP A 72 -11.02 3.11 13.24
N GLU A 73 -10.53 2.78 12.04
CA GLU A 73 -9.92 1.48 11.77
C GLU A 73 -8.58 1.39 12.53
N PRO A 74 -8.29 0.28 13.23
CA PRO A 74 -7.02 0.11 13.91
C PRO A 74 -5.82 0.25 12.96
N GLN A 75 -4.74 0.91 13.42
CA GLN A 75 -3.54 1.11 12.58
C GLN A 75 -3.02 -0.20 11.96
N TRP A 76 -3.01 -1.32 12.70
CA TRP A 76 -2.49 -2.60 12.23
C TRP A 76 -3.23 -3.21 11.02
N CYS A 77 -4.46 -2.77 10.71
CA CYS A 77 -5.19 -3.21 9.51
C CYS A 77 -5.11 -2.21 8.36
N ASN A 78 -4.30 -1.15 8.50
CA ASN A 78 -4.22 -0.04 7.56
C ASN A 78 -2.77 0.30 7.18
N VAL A 79 -1.86 0.44 8.14
CA VAL A 79 -0.45 0.82 7.91
C VAL A 79 0.51 -0.37 8.05
N GLY A 80 1.79 -0.15 7.76
CA GLY A 80 2.87 -1.12 7.93
C GLY A 80 3.12 -2.02 6.71
N ASP A 81 4.18 -2.82 6.82
CA ASP A 81 4.61 -3.76 5.79
C ASP A 81 3.49 -4.78 5.48
N THR A 82 3.28 -5.06 4.19
CA THR A 82 2.28 -6.02 3.72
C THR A 82 2.90 -7.37 3.38
N PHE A 83 2.06 -8.42 3.42
CA PHE A 83 2.45 -9.79 3.08
C PHE A 83 1.26 -10.56 2.46
N PRO A 84 1.49 -11.58 1.62
CA PRO A 84 0.42 -12.43 1.13
C PRO A 84 -0.21 -13.25 2.25
N VAL A 85 -1.55 -13.29 2.31
CA VAL A 85 -2.29 -14.18 3.20
C VAL A 85 -2.64 -15.49 2.49
N GLY A 86 -3.03 -16.54 3.22
CA GLY A 86 -3.44 -17.80 2.61
C GLY A 86 -2.30 -18.68 2.09
N CYS A 87 -1.03 -18.32 2.36
CA CYS A 87 0.16 -19.15 2.19
C CYS A 87 1.12 -18.98 3.37
N MET A 88 2.17 -19.80 3.41
CA MET A 88 3.15 -19.75 4.48
C MET A 88 3.85 -18.38 4.50
N PHE A 89 3.93 -17.76 5.68
CA PHE A 89 4.67 -16.52 5.85
C PHE A 89 6.17 -16.76 5.67
N GLU A 90 6.79 -16.07 4.73
CA GLU A 90 8.24 -15.99 4.66
C GLU A 90 8.74 -15.07 5.78
N ARG A 91 9.59 -15.61 6.66
CA ARG A 91 10.05 -14.95 7.90
C ARG A 91 11.16 -13.94 7.64
N VAL A 92 10.83 -12.87 6.93
CA VAL A 92 11.69 -11.73 6.62
C VAL A 92 11.01 -10.43 7.03
N GLY A 93 11.77 -9.34 7.13
CA GLY A 93 11.23 -8.02 7.49
C GLY A 93 11.13 -7.81 9.00
N VAL A 94 10.20 -6.94 9.38
CA VAL A 94 10.04 -6.44 10.76
C VAL A 94 9.24 -7.43 11.60
N PHE A 95 9.81 -7.85 12.73
CA PHE A 95 9.24 -8.75 13.74
C PHE A 95 8.52 -10.03 13.21
N PRO A 96 9.19 -10.87 12.39
CA PRO A 96 8.59 -12.09 11.85
C PRO A 96 8.18 -13.13 12.91
N GLU A 97 8.64 -13.01 14.16
CA GLU A 97 8.20 -13.81 15.29
C GLU A 97 6.71 -13.63 15.62
N TYR A 98 6.11 -12.47 15.34
CA TYR A 98 4.68 -12.27 15.65
C TYR A 98 3.75 -13.10 14.76
N PHE A 99 4.24 -13.61 13.63
CA PHE A 99 3.47 -14.57 12.83
C PHE A 99 3.10 -15.83 13.62
N ASP A 100 3.87 -16.22 14.66
CA ASP A 100 3.57 -17.39 15.51
C ASP A 100 2.19 -17.34 16.18
N TYR A 101 1.63 -16.14 16.32
CA TYR A 101 0.29 -15.92 16.88
C TYR A 101 -0.82 -15.93 15.84
N ASN A 102 -0.49 -15.96 14.54
CA ASN A 102 -1.48 -16.01 13.47
C ASN A 102 -2.06 -17.43 13.33
N PRO A 103 -3.40 -17.61 13.39
CA PRO A 103 -4.03 -18.92 13.28
C PRO A 103 -3.72 -19.64 11.95
N ASP A 104 -3.44 -18.91 10.87
CA ASP A 104 -3.18 -19.48 9.55
C ASP A 104 -1.90 -20.32 9.50
N LEU A 105 -0.93 -20.09 10.41
CA LEU A 105 0.26 -20.94 10.53
C LEU A 105 -0.07 -22.39 10.90
N LYS A 106 -1.25 -22.64 11.49
CA LYS A 106 -1.71 -23.99 11.87
C LYS A 106 -2.75 -24.53 10.88
N HIS A 107 -3.14 -23.75 9.88
CA HIS A 107 -4.14 -24.17 8.90
C HIS A 107 -3.53 -25.17 7.92
N PRO A 108 -4.19 -26.31 7.61
CA PRO A 108 -3.60 -27.38 6.78
C PRO A 108 -3.24 -26.94 5.36
N VAL A 109 -3.91 -25.91 4.83
CA VAL A 109 -3.62 -25.34 3.51
C VAL A 109 -2.64 -24.17 3.62
N TYR A 110 -2.96 -23.14 4.41
CA TYR A 110 -2.21 -21.88 4.44
C TYR A 110 -0.83 -22.02 5.07
N SER A 111 -0.61 -23.04 5.91
CA SER A 111 0.73 -23.35 6.43
C SER A 111 1.66 -23.98 5.39
N THR A 112 1.16 -24.33 4.19
CA THR A 112 2.01 -24.84 3.10
C THR A 112 2.63 -23.69 2.30
N LYS A 113 3.75 -23.96 1.62
CA LYS A 113 4.56 -22.92 0.95
C LYS A 113 3.74 -22.03 0.01
N LEU A 114 2.88 -22.61 -0.81
CA LEU A 114 2.04 -21.87 -1.76
C LEU A 114 0.61 -21.69 -1.26
N GLY A 115 0.16 -22.49 -0.29
CA GLY A 115 -1.19 -22.40 0.25
C GLY A 115 -2.26 -22.50 -0.82
N ILE A 116 -3.01 -21.42 -1.03
CA ILE A 116 -4.07 -21.33 -2.04
C ILE A 116 -3.58 -20.92 -3.44
N TYR A 117 -2.29 -20.62 -3.60
CA TYR A 117 -1.74 -20.07 -4.83
C TYR A 117 -1.14 -21.13 -5.74
N GLU A 118 -1.24 -20.88 -7.04
CA GLU A 118 -0.48 -21.62 -8.05
C GLU A 118 0.96 -21.10 -8.12
N PRO A 119 1.96 -21.95 -8.46
CA PRO A 119 3.32 -21.48 -8.67
C PRO A 119 3.39 -20.40 -9.75
N LYS A 120 4.06 -19.27 -9.47
CA LYS A 120 4.24 -18.15 -10.41
C LYS A 120 2.91 -17.56 -10.94
N CYS A 121 1.87 -17.53 -10.10
CA CYS A 121 0.60 -16.88 -10.41
C CYS A 121 0.74 -15.36 -10.64
N GLY A 122 1.80 -14.73 -10.14
CA GLY A 122 2.07 -13.31 -10.23
C GLY A 122 1.31 -12.49 -9.17
N LEU A 123 1.88 -11.34 -8.80
CA LEU A 123 1.41 -10.51 -7.68
C LEU A 123 -0.06 -10.10 -7.74
N ASN A 124 -0.62 -9.95 -8.94
CA ASN A 124 -2.03 -9.58 -9.09
C ASN A 124 -3.01 -10.65 -8.62
N ASN A 125 -2.56 -11.91 -8.57
CA ASN A 125 -3.35 -13.04 -8.11
C ASN A 125 -3.12 -13.36 -6.63
N LEU A 126 -2.25 -12.60 -5.96
CA LEU A 126 -2.06 -12.68 -4.51
C LEU A 126 -3.15 -11.90 -3.79
N ILE A 127 -3.64 -12.49 -2.71
CA ILE A 127 -4.42 -11.79 -1.70
C ILE A 127 -3.41 -11.25 -0.68
N MET A 128 -3.22 -9.94 -0.68
CA MET A 128 -2.35 -9.27 0.28
C MET A 128 -3.10 -9.05 1.60
N SER A 129 -2.36 -8.97 2.70
CA SER A 129 -2.85 -8.39 3.95
C SER A 129 -3.51 -7.05 3.65
N PHE A 130 -4.72 -6.83 4.16
CA PHE A 130 -5.45 -5.59 3.88
C PHE A 130 -4.71 -4.39 4.48
N SER A 131 -4.51 -3.34 3.68
CA SER A 131 -3.81 -2.12 4.05
C SER A 131 -4.25 -0.94 3.17
N HIS A 132 -3.67 0.23 3.43
CA HIS A 132 -3.77 1.44 2.61
C HIS A 132 -3.41 1.20 1.13
N ASP A 133 -2.43 0.32 0.82
CA ASP A 133 -2.04 -0.02 -0.56
C ASP A 133 -3.22 -0.55 -1.39
N GLU A 134 -3.81 -1.68 -0.96
CA GLU A 134 -4.90 -2.34 -1.68
C GLU A 134 -6.17 -1.49 -1.65
N TYR A 135 -6.42 -0.79 -0.54
CA TYR A 135 -7.54 0.13 -0.43
C TYR A 135 -7.42 1.27 -1.44
N LEU A 136 -6.28 1.98 -1.49
CA LEU A 136 -6.09 3.09 -2.42
C LEU A 136 -6.08 2.61 -3.86
N TYR A 137 -5.42 1.49 -4.17
CA TYR A 137 -5.48 0.89 -5.50
C TYR A 137 -6.92 0.65 -5.95
N LYS A 138 -7.77 0.08 -5.09
CA LYS A 138 -9.20 -0.08 -5.36
C LYS A 138 -9.86 1.27 -5.58
N VAL A 139 -9.66 2.25 -4.69
CA VAL A 139 -10.24 3.60 -4.81
C VAL A 139 -9.93 4.23 -6.17
N LEU A 140 -8.69 4.14 -6.63
CA LEU A 140 -8.26 4.74 -7.89
C LEU A 140 -8.79 4.01 -9.13
N THR A 141 -9.01 2.68 -9.03
CA THR A 141 -9.46 1.83 -10.15
C THR A 141 -10.97 1.59 -10.19
N HIS A 142 -11.70 2.01 -9.17
CA HIS A 142 -13.15 1.88 -9.13
C HIS A 142 -13.81 2.69 -10.24
N GLU A 143 -14.85 2.13 -10.86
CA GLU A 143 -15.56 2.74 -12.00
C GLU A 143 -16.00 4.20 -11.76
N LYS A 144 -16.42 4.52 -10.53
CA LYS A 144 -16.85 5.88 -10.13
C LYS A 144 -15.71 6.91 -10.15
N ASN A 145 -14.47 6.47 -9.98
CA ASN A 145 -13.29 7.33 -9.84
C ASN A 145 -12.35 7.23 -11.05
N ALA A 146 -12.39 6.12 -11.79
CA ALA A 146 -11.48 5.84 -12.91
C ALA A 146 -11.49 6.93 -13.99
N SER A 147 -12.62 7.62 -14.19
CA SER A 147 -12.71 8.75 -15.12
C SER A 147 -11.92 9.98 -14.67
N GLN A 148 -11.71 10.14 -13.35
CA GLN A 148 -10.89 11.22 -12.77
C GLN A 148 -9.40 10.88 -12.79
N PHE A 149 -9.06 9.58 -12.76
CA PHE A 149 -7.71 9.03 -12.80
C PHE A 149 -7.49 8.24 -14.10
N THR A 150 -7.36 8.97 -15.22
CA THR A 150 -7.10 8.38 -16.54
C THR A 150 -5.63 8.00 -16.71
N GLU A 151 -5.29 7.14 -17.68
CA GLU A 151 -3.90 6.86 -18.06
C GLU A 151 -3.08 8.10 -18.44
N LYS A 152 -3.74 9.19 -18.88
CA LYS A 152 -3.09 10.50 -19.11
C LYS A 152 -2.58 11.16 -17.82
N LYS A 153 -3.09 10.76 -16.65
CA LYS A 153 -2.75 11.31 -15.35
C LYS A 153 -1.87 10.36 -14.53
N LEU A 154 -2.18 9.07 -14.53
CA LEU A 154 -1.40 8.04 -13.84
C LEU A 154 -1.23 6.84 -14.77
N PRO A 155 0.01 6.46 -15.12
CA PRO A 155 0.24 5.27 -15.93
C PRO A 155 0.14 4.01 -15.06
N ILE A 156 0.09 2.82 -15.70
CA ILE A 156 -0.06 1.53 -15.00
C ILE A 156 0.98 1.32 -13.87
N GLN A 157 2.20 1.85 -14.06
CA GLN A 157 3.29 1.81 -13.08
C GLN A 157 2.92 2.51 -11.78
N SER A 158 2.17 3.62 -11.83
CA SER A 158 1.70 4.31 -10.62
C SER A 158 0.82 3.39 -9.79
N TYR A 159 -0.12 2.68 -10.41
CA TYR A 159 -1.04 1.80 -9.70
C TYR A 159 -0.29 0.61 -9.08
N TYR A 160 0.70 0.04 -9.78
CA TYR A 160 1.54 -1.01 -9.21
C TYR A 160 2.40 -0.52 -8.04
N MET A 161 3.01 0.66 -8.17
CA MET A 161 3.79 1.24 -7.07
C MET A 161 2.88 1.46 -5.85
N ILE A 162 1.71 2.08 -6.03
CA ILE A 162 0.76 2.28 -4.93
C ILE A 162 0.31 0.95 -4.31
N ARG A 163 0.00 -0.05 -5.12
CA ARG A 163 -0.54 -1.33 -4.64
C ARG A 163 0.46 -2.20 -3.87
N TYR A 164 1.76 -2.00 -4.09
CA TYR A 164 2.79 -2.89 -3.55
C TYR A 164 3.97 -2.17 -2.89
N HIS A 165 3.90 -0.86 -2.65
CA HIS A 165 5.01 -0.12 -2.04
C HIS A 165 5.27 -0.55 -0.59
N SER A 166 4.26 -1.04 0.13
CA SER A 166 4.44 -1.62 1.46
C SER A 166 4.88 -3.09 1.44
N PHE A 167 5.00 -3.73 0.27
CA PHE A 167 5.37 -5.15 0.17
C PHE A 167 6.88 -5.38 0.28
N PHE A 168 7.49 -4.91 1.37
CA PHE A 168 8.92 -5.00 1.67
C PHE A 168 9.50 -6.41 1.58
N PRO A 169 8.84 -7.48 2.08
CA PRO A 169 9.31 -8.84 1.87
C PRO A 169 9.68 -9.14 0.41
N TRP A 170 8.88 -8.66 -0.55
CA TRP A 170 9.15 -8.88 -1.97
C TRP A 170 10.23 -7.93 -2.52
N HIS A 171 10.05 -6.62 -2.42
CA HIS A 171 10.91 -5.66 -3.13
C HIS A 171 12.25 -5.36 -2.44
N LYS A 172 12.42 -5.74 -1.17
CA LYS A 172 13.67 -5.57 -0.41
C LYS A 172 14.36 -6.89 -0.06
N PHE A 173 13.60 -7.94 0.27
CA PHE A 173 14.15 -9.20 0.78
C PHE A 173 14.07 -10.37 -0.21
N GLU A 174 13.56 -10.15 -1.43
CA GLU A 174 13.41 -11.18 -2.46
C GLU A 174 12.56 -12.39 -2.01
N ALA A 175 11.67 -12.18 -1.03
CA ALA A 175 10.71 -13.19 -0.59
C ALA A 175 9.54 -13.31 -1.58
N TYR A 176 8.81 -14.42 -1.50
CA TYR A 176 7.63 -14.71 -2.32
C TYR A 176 7.92 -14.80 -3.83
N THR A 177 9.16 -15.07 -4.23
CA THR A 177 9.56 -15.27 -5.65
C THR A 177 8.97 -16.52 -6.31
N CYS A 178 8.38 -17.42 -5.52
CA CYS A 178 7.67 -18.60 -6.00
C CYS A 178 6.22 -18.34 -6.42
N CYS A 179 5.69 -17.17 -6.06
CA CYS A 179 4.33 -16.75 -6.32
C CYS A 179 4.18 -15.99 -7.63
#